data_AF-A0A7X6X275-F1
#
_entry.id   AF-A0A7X6X275-F1
#
_cell.length_a   1.000
_cell.length_b   1.000
_cell.length_c   1.000
_cell.angle_alpha   90.00
_cell.angle_beta   90.00
_cell.angle_gamma   90.00
#
_symmetry.space_group_name_H-M   'P 1'
#
loop_
_entity.id
_entity.type
_entity.pdbx_description
1 polymer ?
#
loop_
_entity_poly.entity_id
_entity_poly.type
_entity_poly.pdbx_seq_one_letter_code
_entity_poly.pdbx_strand_id
1 'polypeptide(L)' 'MRTIKKRQLAKEVQSLAKLMSEELRWELAKELGVDHIVATEGWGGVPSRECGNLVRKAIELAERSLVQR' A
#
# COMPACT_ATOMS: atom_id res chain seq x y z
N MET A 1 16.86 -10.67 14.25
CA MET A 1 16.30 -9.29 14.16
C MET A 1 15.62 -8.91 12.85
N ARG A 2 15.73 -9.66 11.73
CA ARG A 2 15.12 -9.25 10.43
C ARG A 2 13.63 -9.60 10.27
N THR A 3 13.11 -10.56 11.02
CA THR A 3 11.74 -11.08 10.87
C THR A 3 10.66 -10.30 11.64
N ILE A 4 11.03 -9.66 12.76
CA ILE A 4 10.09 -8.89 13.60
C ILE A 4 9.62 -7.62 12.88
N LYS A 5 10.52 -6.91 12.19
CA LYS A 5 10.15 -5.71 11.40
C LYS A 5 9.18 -6.02 10.25
N LYS A 6 9.30 -7.21 9.62
CA LYS A 6 8.42 -7.61 8.50
C LYS A 6 6.95 -7.75 8.93
N ARG A 7 6.70 -8.27 10.13
CA ARG A 7 5.34 -8.35 10.72
C ARG A 7 4.79 -7.00 11.15
N GLN A 8 5.65 -6.09 11.63
CA GLN A 8 5.23 -4.76 12.07
C GLN A 8 4.78 -3.89 10.89
N LEU A 9 5.54 -3.90 9.79
CA LEU A 9 5.21 -3.17 8.56
C LEU A 9 3.91 -3.65 7.91
N ALA A 10 3.64 -4.96 7.91
CA ALA A 10 2.37 -5.50 7.41
C ALA A 10 1.16 -4.95 8.19
N LYS A 11 1.30 -4.78 9.52
CA LYS A 11 0.27 -4.20 10.38
C LYS A 11 0.13 -2.68 10.20
N GLU A 12 1.24 -1.97 9.96
CA GLU A 12 1.24 -0.51 9.75
C GLU A 12 0.63 -0.12 8.41
N VAL A 13 0.90 -0.87 7.33
CA VAL A 13 0.22 -0.68 6.04
C VAL A 13 -1.27 -0.95 6.16
N GLN A 14 -1.66 -1.93 6.97
CA GLN A 14 -3.08 -2.26 7.23
C GLN A 14 -3.82 -1.17 8.02
N SER A 15 -3.10 -0.36 8.82
CA SER A 15 -3.65 0.77 9.59
C SER A 15 -3.99 1.97 8.69
N LEU A 16 -3.10 2.34 7.77
CA LEU A 16 -3.36 3.37 6.74
C LEU A 16 -4.40 2.91 5.72
N ALA A 17 -4.47 1.60 5.46
CA ALA A 17 -5.50 0.98 4.64
C ALA A 17 -6.92 1.04 5.23
N LYS A 18 -7.10 1.44 6.50
CA LYS A 18 -8.45 1.66 7.06
C LYS A 18 -9.14 2.91 6.49
N LEU A 19 -8.38 3.80 5.85
CA LEU A 19 -8.88 5.03 5.21
C LEU A 19 -9.06 4.91 3.69
N MET A 20 -8.48 3.89 3.04
CA MET A 20 -8.54 3.69 1.59
C MET A 20 -9.50 2.56 1.24
N SER A 21 -10.29 2.73 0.18
CA SER A 21 -11.11 1.65 -0.35
C SER A 21 -10.24 0.49 -0.85
N GLU A 22 -10.78 -0.72 -0.83
CA GLU A 22 -10.07 -1.91 -1.30
C GLU A 22 -9.72 -1.84 -2.80
N GLU A 23 -10.64 -1.31 -3.61
CA GLU A 23 -10.42 -1.03 -5.02
C GLU A 23 -9.17 -0.16 -5.26
N LEU A 24 -9.03 0.94 -4.52
CA LEU A 24 -7.92 1.88 -4.66
C LEU A 24 -6.59 1.22 -4.30
N ARG A 25 -6.59 0.36 -3.28
CA ARG A 25 -5.40 -0.42 -2.93
C ARG A 25 -4.99 -1.34 -4.08
N TRP A 26 -5.93 -2.02 -4.72
CA TRP A 26 -5.66 -2.88 -5.87
C TRP A 26 -5.22 -2.10 -7.11
N GLU A 27 -5.79 -0.93 -7.38
CA GLU A 27 -5.37 -0.06 -8.47
C GLU A 27 -3.92 0.41 -8.29
N LEU A 28 -3.58 0.89 -7.09
CA LEU A 28 -2.21 1.28 -6.77
C LEU A 28 -1.24 0.10 -6.80
N ALA A 29 -1.67 -1.08 -6.38
CA ALA A 29 -0.86 -2.29 -6.48
C ALA A 29 -0.55 -2.66 -7.93
N LYS A 30 -1.54 -2.52 -8.84
CA LYS A 30 -1.33 -2.71 -10.28
C LYS A 30 -0.39 -1.67 -10.86
N GLU A 31 -0.56 -0.39 -10.49
CA GLU A 31 0.30 0.70 -10.97
C GLU A 31 1.76 0.53 -10.49
N LEU A 32 1.96 -0.03 -9.30
CA LEU A 32 3.26 -0.34 -8.74
C LEU A 32 3.82 -1.71 -9.16
N GLY A 33 3.02 -2.53 -9.86
CA GLY A 33 3.41 -3.87 -10.29
C GLY A 33 3.58 -4.89 -9.16
N VAL A 34 2.95 -4.67 -8.01
CA VAL A 34 2.99 -5.58 -6.84
C VAL A 34 1.69 -6.37 -6.66
N ASP A 35 0.71 -6.16 -7.53
CA ASP A 35 -0.57 -6.86 -7.57
C ASP A 35 -0.43 -8.39 -7.55
N HIS A 36 0.55 -8.93 -8.29
CA HIS A 36 0.84 -10.36 -8.29
C HIS A 36 1.28 -10.88 -6.92
N ILE A 37 2.10 -10.11 -6.18
CA ILE A 37 2.55 -10.45 -4.82
C ILE A 37 1.37 -10.37 -3.85
N VAL A 38 0.52 -9.37 -3.99
CA VAL A 38 -0.70 -9.23 -3.18
C VAL A 38 -1.64 -10.40 -3.43
N ALA A 39 -1.77 -10.86 -4.67
CA ALA A 39 -2.63 -11.99 -5.01
C ALA A 39 -2.11 -13.34 -4.48
N THR A 40 -0.79 -13.55 -4.44
CA THR A 40 -0.19 -14.84 -4.04
C THR A 40 0.16 -14.91 -2.56
N GLU A 41 0.77 -13.85 -2.02
CA GLU A 41 1.31 -13.80 -0.65
C GLU A 41 0.52 -12.86 0.27
N GLY A 42 -0.40 -12.09 -0.29
CA GLY A 42 -1.09 -11.02 0.42
C GLY A 42 -0.20 -9.79 0.62
N TRP A 43 -0.78 -8.76 1.23
CA TRP A 43 -0.09 -7.50 1.54
C TRP A 43 1.16 -7.68 2.42
N GLY A 44 1.25 -8.78 3.18
CA GLY A 44 2.42 -9.10 4.00
C GLY A 44 3.64 -9.56 3.20
N GLY A 45 3.46 -9.99 1.95
CA GLY A 45 4.53 -10.35 1.02
C GLY A 45 5.16 -9.14 0.32
N VAL A 46 4.42 -8.03 0.22
CA VAL A 46 4.88 -6.82 -0.48
C VAL A 46 6.13 -6.24 0.18
N PRO A 47 7.20 -5.94 -0.59
CA PRO A 47 8.39 -5.34 -0.04
C PRO A 47 8.08 -4.00 0.65
N SER A 48 8.73 -3.74 1.79
CA SER A 48 8.49 -2.52 2.58
C SER A 48 8.67 -1.23 1.77
N ARG A 49 9.57 -1.25 0.77
CA ARG A 49 9.79 -0.13 -0.14
C ARG A 49 8.56 0.16 -0.99
N GLU A 50 7.92 -0.88 -1.51
CA GLU A 50 6.72 -0.74 -2.34
C GLU A 50 5.49 -0.37 -1.51
N CYS A 51 5.42 -0.84 -0.26
CA CYS A 51 4.43 -0.33 0.69
C CYS A 51 4.58 1.20 0.91
N GLY A 52 5.80 1.71 1.03
CA GLY A 52 6.06 3.14 1.13
C GLY A 52 5.67 3.91 -0.15
N ASN A 53 5.97 3.34 -1.32
CA ASN A 53 5.56 3.91 -2.60
C ASN A 53 4.03 3.96 -2.76
N LEU A 54 3.32 2.93 -2.28
CA LEU A 54 1.87 2.85 -2.28
C LEU A 54 1.24 3.95 -1.43
N VAL A 55 1.74 4.15 -0.21
CA VAL A 55 1.27 5.23 0.66
C VAL A 55 1.57 6.60 0.05
N ARG A 56 2.74 6.79 -0.54
CA ARG A 56 3.10 8.06 -1.22
C ARG A 56 2.14 8.37 -2.36
N LYS A 57 1.89 7.42 -3.26
CA LYS A 57 0.93 7.58 -4.37
C LYS A 57 -0.47 7.89 -3.87
N ALA A 58 -0.92 7.22 -2.81
CA ALA A 58 -2.22 7.48 -2.20
C ALA A 58 -2.37 8.93 -1.72
N ILE A 59 -1.32 9.47 -1.07
CA ILE A 59 -1.30 10.87 -0.63
C ILE A 59 -1.31 11.81 -1.85
N GLU A 60 -0.50 11.55 -2.87
CA GLU A 60 -0.48 12.37 -4.10
C GLU A 60 -1.86 12.40 -4.79
N LEU A 61 -2.56 11.28 -4.86
CA LEU A 61 -3.94 11.19 -5.38
C LEU A 61 -4.92 11.99 -4.52
N ALA A 62 -4.80 11.89 -3.19
CA ALA A 62 -5.64 12.65 -2.27
C ALA A 62 -5.41 14.16 -2.41
N GLU A 63 -4.15 14.60 -2.47
CA GLU A 63 -3.78 16.01 -2.67
C GLU A 63 -4.31 16.55 -4.02
N ARG A 64 -4.17 15.78 -5.10
CA ARG A 64 -4.74 16.15 -6.41
C ARG A 64 -6.26 16.29 -6.37
N SER A 65 -6.94 15.38 -5.66
CA SER A 65 -8.41 15.43 -5.50
C SER A 65 -8.86 16.67 -4.72
N LEU A 66 -8.07 17.14 -3.75
CA LEU A 66 -8.34 18.38 -3.04
C LEU A 66 -8.11 19.64 -3.90
N VAL A 67 -7.13 19.62 -4.80
CA VAL A 67 -6.85 20.74 -5.73
C VAL A 67 -7.91 20.85 -6.83
N GLN A 68 -8.56 19.75 -7.21
CA GLN A 68 -9.62 19.75 -8.23
C GLN A 68 -11.03 20.06 -7.68
N ARG A 69 -11.14 20.54 -6.45
CA ARG A 69 -12.40 20.96 -5.82
C ARG A 69 -12.55 22.47 -5.73
#